data_AF-A0A517MV23-F1
#
_entry.id   AF-A0A517MV23-F1
#
_cell.length_a   1.000
_cell.length_b   1.000
_cell.length_c   1.000
_cell.angle_alpha   90.00
_cell.angle_beta   90.00
_cell.angle_gamma   90.00
#
_symmetry.space_group_name_H-M   'P 1'
#
loop_
_entity.id
_entity.type
_entity.pdbx_description
1 polymer ?
#
loop_
_entity_poly.entity_id
_entity_poly.type
_entity_poly.pdbx_seq_one_letter_code
_entity_poly.pdbx_strand_id
1 'polypeptide(L)'
;MWRFLSKYWVGILAATIAVALLVAIGIAVKAALFALDCEHSLHAMHNVLTACRAYVEEHEGNWPKSWDELQPLYTYEGDVAAETKERIAVDFGADPAELATQSIESFTGIRPKGPIFEAYDGRLQELIDLLKKYHPPDHRRDDDG
;
A
#
# COMPACT_ATOMS: atom_id res chain seq x y z
N MET A 1 9.71 39.69 -49.35
CA MET A 1 9.74 39.83 -47.88
C MET A 1 8.72 38.93 -47.17
N TRP A 2 7.44 38.91 -47.58
CA TRP A 2 6.36 38.13 -46.92
C TRP A 2 6.56 36.60 -46.86
N ARG A 3 7.14 35.98 -47.89
CA ARG A 3 7.40 34.51 -47.96
C ARG A 3 8.53 34.02 -47.06
N PHE A 4 9.37 34.92 -46.54
CA PHE A 4 10.41 34.55 -45.58
C PHE A 4 9.85 34.49 -44.16
N LEU A 5 9.00 35.47 -43.79
CA LEU A 5 8.35 35.48 -42.48
C LEU A 5 7.52 34.21 -42.24
N SER A 6 6.79 33.72 -43.25
CA SER A 6 5.94 32.53 -43.13
C SER A 6 6.72 31.25 -42.83
N LYS A 7 7.95 31.10 -43.34
CA LYS A 7 8.78 29.90 -43.09
C LYS A 7 9.27 29.83 -41.64
N TYR A 8 9.64 30.98 -41.06
CA TYR A 8 10.08 31.04 -39.67
C TYR A 8 8.95 30.69 -38.68
N TRP A 9 7.74 31.23 -38.91
CA TRP A 9 6.59 30.92 -38.07
C TRP A 9 6.17 29.45 -38.13
N VAL A 10 6.23 28.82 -39.31
CA VAL A 10 5.98 27.38 -39.45
C VAL A 10 7.01 26.56 -38.67
N GLY A 11 8.30 26.94 -38.74
CA GLY A 11 9.36 26.28 -37.98
C GLY A 11 9.16 26.39 -36.46
N ILE A 12 8.82 27.59 -35.96
CA ILE A 12 8.54 27.82 -34.54
C ILE A 12 7.34 26.99 -34.08
N LEU A 13 6.24 26.99 -34.85
CA LEU A 13 5.05 26.21 -34.50
C LEU A 13 5.36 24.70 -34.45
N ALA A 14 6.08 24.18 -35.43
CA ALA A 14 6.47 22.77 -35.46
C ALA A 14 7.35 22.40 -34.25
N ALA A 15 8.31 23.26 -33.89
CA ALA A 15 9.14 23.06 -32.71
C ALA A 15 8.32 23.06 -31.40
N THR A 16 7.39 24.00 -31.24
CA THR A 16 6.51 24.06 -30.07
C THR A 16 5.65 22.81 -29.95
N ILE A 17 5.07 22.34 -31.05
CA ILE A 17 4.27 21.10 -31.07
C ILE A 17 5.14 19.89 -30.68
N ALA A 18 6.35 19.79 -31.24
CA ALA A 18 7.27 18.70 -30.91
C ALA A 18 7.63 18.69 -29.42
N VAL A 19 7.94 19.85 -28.84
CA VAL A 19 8.22 19.98 -27.40
C VAL A 19 7.00 19.61 -26.56
N ALA A 20 5.81 20.09 -26.92
CA ALA A 20 4.58 19.76 -26.21
C ALA A 20 4.29 18.24 -26.22
N LEU A 21 4.53 17.58 -27.36
CA LEU A 21 4.40 16.12 -27.49
C LEU A 21 5.40 15.38 -26.59
N LEU A 22 6.67 15.80 -26.56
CA LEU A 22 7.68 15.19 -25.69
C LEU A 22 7.32 15.32 -24.20
N VAL A 23 6.80 16.49 -23.79
CA VAL A 23 6.32 16.71 -22.42
C VAL A 23 5.13 15.81 -22.11
N ALA A 24 4.15 15.72 -23.01
CA ALA A 24 2.98 14.86 -22.84
C ALA A 24 3.36 13.38 -22.71
N ILE A 25 4.29 12.89 -23.55
CA ILE A 25 4.82 11.52 -23.45
C ILE A 25 5.53 11.32 -22.10
N GLY A 26 6.34 12.28 -21.66
CA GLY A 26 7.02 12.21 -20.37
C GLY A 26 6.06 12.11 -19.19
N ILE A 27 4.96 12.87 -19.21
CA ILE A 27 3.90 12.79 -18.19
C ILE A 27 3.23 11.42 -18.24
N ALA A 28 2.87 10.93 -19.43
CA ALA A 28 2.21 9.63 -19.61
C ALA A 28 3.09 8.47 -19.09
N VAL A 29 4.39 8.48 -19.38
CA VAL A 29 5.34 7.48 -18.88
C VAL A 29 5.45 7.54 -17.36
N LYS A 30 5.57 8.72 -16.76
CA LYS A 30 5.60 8.86 -15.30
C LYS A 30 4.32 8.37 -14.64
N ALA A 31 3.16 8.70 -15.20
CA ALA A 31 1.87 8.22 -14.71
C ALA A 31 1.76 6.70 -14.79
N ALA A 32 2.22 6.09 -15.89
CA ALA A 32 2.23 4.64 -16.06
C ALA A 32 3.16 3.95 -15.04
N LEU A 33 4.37 4.48 -14.83
CA LEU A 33 5.31 3.96 -13.83
C LEU A 33 4.76 4.09 -12.40
N PHE A 34 4.13 5.23 -12.08
CA PHE A 34 3.50 5.43 -10.78
C PHE A 34 2.33 4.46 -10.56
N ALA A 35 1.49 4.26 -11.57
CA ALA A 35 0.38 3.31 -11.49
C ALA A 35 0.87 1.87 -11.27
N LEU A 36 1.95 1.47 -11.97
CA LEU A 36 2.59 0.17 -11.76
C LEU A 36 3.13 0.02 -10.33
N ASP A 37 3.77 1.06 -9.79
CA ASP A 37 4.33 1.04 -8.44
C ASP A 37 3.24 0.96 -7.35
N CYS A 38 2.11 1.63 -7.58
CA CYS A 38 0.91 1.49 -6.74
C CYS A 38 0.36 0.06 -6.77
N GLU A 39 0.27 -0.57 -7.94
CA GLU A 39 -0.25 -1.93 -8.10
C GLU A 39 0.62 -2.95 -7.37
N HIS A 40 1.95 -2.84 -7.49
CA HIS A 40 2.87 -3.72 -6.77
C HIS A 40 2.76 -3.53 -5.25
N SER A 41 2.61 -2.29 -4.78
CA SER A 41 2.40 -2.00 -3.36
C SER A 41 1.06 -2.53 -2.85
N LEU A 42 0.02 -2.51 -3.68
CA LEU A 42 -1.29 -3.09 -3.39
C LEU A 42 -1.22 -4.61 -3.24
N HIS A 43 -0.57 -5.30 -4.18
CA HIS A 43 -0.35 -6.74 -4.06
C HIS A 43 0.47 -7.12 -2.82
N ALA A 44 1.54 -6.36 -2.54
CA ALA A 44 2.33 -6.56 -1.33
C ALA A 44 1.49 -6.38 -0.06
N MET A 45 0.64 -5.34 -0.02
CA MET A 45 -0.27 -5.10 1.10
C MET A 45 -1.25 -6.26 1.30
N HIS A 46 -1.91 -6.71 0.23
CA HIS A 46 -2.84 -7.85 0.29
C HIS A 46 -2.16 -9.12 0.81
N ASN A 47 -0.94 -9.40 0.36
CA ASN A 47 -0.19 -10.57 0.81
C ASN A 47 0.15 -10.49 2.30
N VAL A 48 0.58 -9.33 2.80
CA VAL A 48 0.88 -9.13 4.23
C VAL A 48 -0.38 -9.21 5.08
N LEU A 49 -1.47 -8.57 4.68
CA LEU A 49 -2.74 -8.63 5.41
C LEU A 49 -3.24 -10.08 5.51
N THR A 50 -3.17 -10.83 4.40
CA THR A 50 -3.57 -12.24 4.37
C THR A 50 -2.68 -13.09 5.28
N ALA A 51 -1.35 -12.90 5.21
CA ALA A 51 -0.41 -13.64 6.06
C ALA A 51 -0.56 -13.29 7.55
N CYS A 52 -0.73 -12.02 7.90
CA CYS A 52 -0.97 -11.61 9.28
C CYS A 52 -2.30 -12.16 9.80
N ARG A 53 -3.35 -12.14 8.98
CA ARG A 53 -4.65 -12.73 9.35
C ARG A 53 -4.52 -14.22 9.63
N ALA A 54 -3.87 -14.97 8.74
CA ALA A 54 -3.61 -16.39 8.93
C ALA A 54 -2.78 -16.63 10.20
N TYR A 55 -1.73 -15.84 10.43
CA TYR A 55 -0.88 -15.95 11.62
C TYR A 55 -1.66 -15.75 12.91
N VAL A 56 -2.45 -14.67 12.98
CA VAL A 56 -3.29 -14.34 14.15
C VAL A 56 -4.33 -15.43 14.40
N GLU A 57 -4.90 -16.02 13.34
CA GLU A 57 -5.86 -17.12 13.45
C GLU A 57 -5.20 -18.41 13.99
N GLU A 58 -4.03 -18.78 13.45
CA GLU A 58 -3.27 -19.97 13.85
C GLU A 58 -2.63 -19.86 15.24
N HIS A 59 -2.26 -18.65 15.67
CA HIS A 59 -1.55 -18.38 16.92
C HIS A 59 -2.43 -17.71 17.96
N GLU A 60 -3.74 -18.00 17.95
CA GLU A 60 -4.72 -17.63 18.98
C GLU A 60 -4.71 -16.13 19.34
N GLY A 61 -4.61 -15.25 18.33
CA GLY A 61 -4.63 -13.81 18.53
C GLY A 61 -3.27 -13.15 18.68
N ASN A 62 -2.17 -13.91 18.67
CA ASN A 62 -0.83 -13.33 18.77
C ASN A 62 -0.45 -12.55 17.50
N TRP A 63 0.20 -11.39 17.69
CA TRP A 63 0.77 -10.60 16.61
C TRP A 63 2.15 -11.14 16.22
N PRO A 64 2.48 -11.25 14.91
CA PRO A 64 3.81 -11.69 14.46
C PRO A 64 4.91 -10.81 15.05
N LYS A 65 6.07 -11.42 15.30
CA LYS A 65 7.27 -10.78 15.85
C LYS A 65 8.38 -10.62 14.83
N SER A 66 8.25 -11.23 13.66
CA SER A 66 9.22 -11.08 12.58
C SER A 66 8.62 -11.40 11.22
N TRP A 67 9.33 -11.04 10.16
CA TRP A 67 9.00 -11.47 8.80
C TRP A 67 9.13 -12.98 8.61
N ASP A 68 9.98 -13.66 9.37
CA ASP A 68 10.24 -15.09 9.22
C ASP A 68 9.04 -15.91 9.69
N GLU A 69 8.25 -15.38 10.63
CA GLU A 69 6.96 -15.96 11.07
C GLU A 69 5.87 -15.82 10.01
N LEU A 70 5.91 -14.78 9.19
CA LEU A 70 4.93 -14.55 8.11
C LEU A 70 5.29 -15.26 6.81
N GLN A 71 6.57 -15.53 6.57
CA GLN A 71 7.05 -16.10 5.31
C GLN A 71 6.39 -17.43 4.92
N PRO A 72 6.13 -18.39 5.83
CA PRO A 72 5.44 -19.64 5.49
C PRO A 72 3.98 -19.45 5.07
N LEU A 73 3.38 -18.30 5.40
CA LEU A 73 1.96 -18.01 5.19
C LEU A 73 1.71 -17.20 3.91
N TYR A 74 2.76 -16.88 3.15
CA TYR A 74 2.58 -16.24 1.86
C TYR A 74 2.02 -17.22 0.83
N THR A 75 0.93 -16.80 0.18
CA THR A 75 0.29 -17.55 -0.91
C THR A 75 1.18 -17.68 -2.16
N TYR A 76 2.18 -16.81 -2.31
CA TYR A 76 3.06 -16.76 -3.47
C TYR A 76 4.51 -17.05 -3.05
N GLU A 77 5.11 -18.09 -3.65
CA GLU A 77 6.52 -18.42 -3.48
C GLU A 77 7.43 -17.52 -4.33
N GLY A 78 8.66 -17.27 -3.88
CA GLY A 78 9.71 -16.58 -4.66
C GLY A 78 9.98 -15.12 -4.29
N ASP A 79 10.38 -14.31 -5.28
CA ASP A 79 10.81 -12.90 -5.13
C ASP A 79 9.75 -11.98 -4.51
N VAL A 80 8.49 -12.42 -4.47
CA VAL A 80 7.36 -11.69 -3.86
C VAL A 80 7.63 -11.39 -2.38
N ALA A 81 8.26 -12.31 -1.64
CA ALA A 81 8.57 -12.09 -0.23
C ALA A 81 9.59 -10.96 -0.03
N ALA A 82 10.58 -10.84 -0.92
CA ALA A 82 11.58 -9.77 -0.86
C ALA A 82 10.95 -8.43 -1.23
N GLU A 83 10.20 -8.38 -2.35
CA GLU A 83 9.51 -7.17 -2.79
C GLU A 83 8.49 -6.68 -1.74
N THR A 84 7.76 -7.59 -1.09
CA THR A 84 6.84 -7.25 -0.01
C THR A 84 7.54 -6.57 1.16
N LYS A 85 8.71 -7.06 1.58
CA LYS A 85 9.51 -6.45 2.66
C LYS A 85 9.99 -5.05 2.29
N GLU A 86 10.28 -4.81 1.02
CA GLU A 86 10.71 -3.48 0.53
C GLU A 86 9.55 -2.48 0.48
N ARG A 87 8.34 -2.95 0.19
CA ARG A 87 7.15 -2.09 -0.03
C ARG A 87 6.30 -1.87 1.21
N ILE A 88 6.31 -2.80 2.17
CA ILE A 88 5.44 -2.76 3.35
C ILE A 88 6.29 -2.66 4.63
N ALA A 89 5.82 -1.86 5.58
CA ALA A 89 6.32 -1.81 6.93
C ALA A 89 5.31 -2.51 7.85
N VAL A 90 5.79 -3.42 8.69
CA VAL A 90 5.00 -4.07 9.74
C VAL A 90 5.63 -3.72 11.07
N ASP A 91 4.82 -3.23 12.00
CA ASP A 91 5.25 -3.01 13.37
C ASP A 91 5.13 -4.32 14.16
N PHE A 92 6.18 -5.13 14.14
CA PHE A 92 6.25 -6.39 14.90
C PHE A 92 6.29 -6.20 16.42
N GLY A 93 6.54 -4.97 16.88
CA GLY A 93 6.52 -4.60 18.29
C GLY A 93 5.13 -4.25 18.81
N ALA A 94 4.14 -4.10 17.93
CA ALA A 94 2.80 -3.68 18.30
C ALA A 94 2.10 -4.66 19.26
N ASP A 95 1.32 -4.10 20.18
CA ASP A 95 0.45 -4.86 21.08
C ASP A 95 -0.84 -5.24 20.33
N PRO A 96 -1.16 -6.55 20.16
CA PRO A 96 -2.38 -6.96 19.50
C PRO A 96 -3.65 -6.44 20.18
N ALA A 97 -3.64 -6.24 21.50
CA ALA A 97 -4.80 -5.69 22.21
C ALA A 97 -5.02 -4.21 21.86
N GLU A 98 -3.94 -3.43 21.70
CA GLU A 98 -4.03 -2.05 21.22
C GLU A 98 -4.52 -2.00 19.77
N LEU A 99 -3.94 -2.83 18.89
CA LEU A 99 -4.35 -2.92 17.49
C LEU A 99 -5.84 -3.29 17.34
N ALA A 100 -6.36 -4.16 18.21
CA ALA A 100 -7.77 -4.54 18.21
C ALA A 100 -8.71 -3.35 18.47
N THR A 101 -8.25 -2.29 19.14
CA THR A 101 -9.08 -1.10 19.41
C THR A 101 -9.12 -0.11 18.25
N GLN A 102 -8.22 -0.25 17.27
CA GLN A 102 -8.07 0.72 16.17
C GLN A 102 -9.15 0.54 15.10
N SER A 103 -9.42 1.61 14.37
CA SER A 103 -10.23 1.59 13.14
C SER A 103 -9.33 1.43 11.92
N ILE A 104 -9.93 1.23 10.74
CA ILE A 104 -9.21 1.16 9.46
C ILE A 104 -8.28 2.37 9.27
N GLU A 105 -8.77 3.58 9.57
CA GLU A 105 -8.05 4.83 9.36
C GLU A 105 -6.93 5.07 10.38
N SER A 106 -7.05 4.50 11.57
CA SER A 106 -6.09 4.64 12.65
C SER A 106 -5.14 3.45 12.82
N PHE A 107 -5.31 2.40 12.01
CA PHE A 107 -4.51 1.19 12.10
C PHE A 107 -3.01 1.46 11.87
N THR A 108 -2.17 1.04 12.83
CA THR A 108 -0.72 1.32 12.77
C THR A 108 0.14 0.09 12.51
N GLY A 109 -0.39 -1.12 12.70
CA GLY A 109 0.38 -2.37 12.65
C GLY A 109 0.99 -2.70 11.29
N ILE A 110 0.38 -2.24 10.20
CA ILE A 110 0.84 -2.48 8.82
C ILE A 110 0.67 -1.18 8.02
N ARG A 111 1.72 -0.75 7.32
CA ARG A 111 1.71 0.47 6.50
C ARG A 111 2.46 0.31 5.18
N PRO A 112 1.99 0.93 4.10
CA PRO A 112 2.76 1.02 2.86
C PRO A 112 3.96 1.97 3.05
N LYS A 113 5.12 1.62 2.49
CA LYS A 113 6.30 2.50 2.39
C LYS A 113 6.28 3.36 1.12
N GLY A 114 5.55 2.92 0.11
CA GLY A 114 5.42 3.55 -1.20
C GLY A 114 4.01 4.06 -1.50
N PRO A 115 3.78 4.56 -2.73
CA PRO A 115 2.46 4.99 -3.16
C PRO A 115 1.52 3.78 -3.30
N ILE A 116 0.25 4.00 -2.99
CA ILE A 116 -0.81 3.01 -3.11
C ILE A 116 -2.13 3.76 -3.27
N PHE A 117 -3.01 3.29 -4.15
CA PHE A 117 -4.28 3.98 -4.40
C PHE A 117 -5.27 3.77 -3.25
N GLU A 118 -5.34 2.56 -2.70
CA GLU A 118 -6.20 2.21 -1.57
C GLU A 118 -5.49 1.16 -0.71
N ALA A 119 -4.84 1.60 0.37
CA ALA A 119 -4.08 0.71 1.25
C ALA A 119 -4.95 -0.18 2.14
N TYR A 120 -6.20 0.25 2.34
CA TYR A 120 -7.06 -0.27 3.39
C TYR A 120 -8.41 -0.64 2.80
N ASP A 121 -8.72 -1.92 2.82
CA ASP A 121 -9.93 -2.51 2.28
C ASP A 121 -10.59 -3.47 3.29
N GLY A 122 -11.53 -4.29 2.82
CA GLY A 122 -12.20 -5.28 3.66
C GLY A 122 -11.25 -6.27 4.36
N ARG A 123 -10.05 -6.53 3.83
CA ARG A 123 -9.08 -7.46 4.43
C ARG A 123 -8.47 -6.89 5.70
N LEU A 124 -8.22 -5.57 5.74
CA LEU A 124 -7.78 -4.93 6.98
C LEU A 124 -8.90 -4.98 8.02
N GLN A 125 -10.15 -4.73 7.62
CA GLN A 125 -11.28 -4.86 8.53
C GLN A 125 -11.40 -6.30 9.09
N GLU A 126 -11.26 -7.32 8.25
CA GLU A 126 -11.26 -8.72 8.66
C GLU A 126 -10.14 -9.03 9.68
N LEU A 127 -8.94 -8.47 9.47
CA LEU A 127 -7.83 -8.61 10.42
C LEU A 127 -8.13 -7.92 11.76
N ILE A 128 -8.67 -6.70 11.74
CA ILE A 128 -9.05 -5.96 12.95
C ILE A 128 -10.15 -6.71 13.70
N ASP A 129 -11.17 -7.23 13.01
CA ASP A 129 -12.26 -8.00 13.62
C ASP A 129 -11.74 -9.31 14.22
N LEU A 130 -10.79 -9.96 13.57
CA LEU A 130 -10.11 -11.13 14.11
C LEU A 130 -9.33 -10.77 15.39
N LEU A 131 -8.59 -9.67 15.41
CA LEU A 131 -7.89 -9.19 16.61
C LEU A 131 -8.89 -8.89 17.74
N LYS A 132 -10.01 -8.22 17.46
CA LYS A 132 -11.08 -7.96 18.44
C LYS A 132 -11.70 -9.22 19.01
N LYS A 133 -11.82 -10.28 18.20
CA LYS A 133 -12.33 -11.58 18.65
C LYS A 133 -11.43 -12.20 19.72
N TYR A 134 -10.10 -12.09 19.56
CA TYR A 134 -9.14 -12.63 20.54
C TYR A 134 -8.84 -11.66 21.70
N HIS A 135 -8.95 -10.36 21.45
CA HIS A 135 -8.69 -9.28 22.40
C HIS A 135 -9.90 -8.36 22.51
N PRO A 136 -11.01 -8.83 23.13
CA PRO A 136 -12.21 -8.03 23.25
C PRO A 136 -11.94 -6.75 24.05
N PRO A 137 -12.46 -5.59 23.61
CA PRO A 137 -12.30 -4.35 24.36
C PRO A 137 -12.91 -4.49 25.76
N ASP A 138 -12.19 -4.00 26.77
CA ASP A 138 -12.66 -4.03 28.16
C ASP A 138 -13.82 -3.03 28.34
N HIS A 139 -15.05 -3.52 28.14
CA HIS A 139 -16.28 -2.73 28.27
C HIS A 139 -16.60 -2.31 29.71
N ARG A 140 -15.82 -2.71 30.72
CA ARG A 140 -16.13 -2.41 32.13
C ARG A 140 -15.78 -0.99 32.59
N ARG A 141 -15.17 -0.16 31.74
CA ARG A 141 -14.65 1.15 32.16
C ARG A 141 -15.60 2.33 31.98
N ASP A 142 -16.77 2.10 31.40
CA ASP A 142 -17.71 3.18 31.01
C ASP A 142 -18.89 3.35 31.99
N ASP A 143 -19.02 2.50 33.01
CA ASP A 143 -20.18 2.48 33.93
C ASP A 143 -19.98 3.29 35.24
N ASP A 144 -18.81 3.88 35.48
CA ASP A 144 -18.45 4.59 36.73
C ASP A 144 -18.49 6.13 36.61
N GLY A 145 -19.22 6.68 35.63
CA GLY A 145 -19.31 8.13 35.33
C GLY A 145 -20.62 8.80 35.73
#